data_AF-A0A933PTE8-F1
#
_entry.id   AF-A0A933PTE8-F1
#
_cell.length_a   1.000
_cell.length_b   1.000
_cell.length_c   1.000
_cell.angle_alpha   90.00
_cell.angle_beta   90.00
_cell.angle_gamma   90.00
#
_symmetry.space_group_name_H-M   'P 1'
#
loop_
_entity.id
_entity.type
_entity.pdbx_description
1 polymer ?
#
loop_
_entity_poly.entity_id
_entity_poly.type
_entity_poly.pdbx_seq_one_letter_code
_entity_poly.pdbx_strand_id
1 'polypeptide(L)' 'RPYFRSLRELKDKLNAARSTEHAVRILSMGMSNDFEVAIEEGSNMVRIGRAIFKKSYDK' A
#
# COMPACT_ATOMS: atom_id res chain seq x y z
N ARG A 1 9.45 1.34 -7.26
CA ARG A 1 8.37 2.31 -7.64
C ARG A 1 8.47 3.51 -6.70
N PRO A 2 8.91 4.70 -7.15
CA PRO A 2 9.25 5.81 -6.25
C PRO A 2 8.08 6.25 -5.36
N TYR A 3 6.85 6.13 -5.85
CA TYR A 3 5.64 6.53 -5.13
C TYR A 3 5.37 5.71 -3.86
N PHE A 4 5.77 4.45 -3.78
CA PHE A 4 5.60 3.65 -2.55
C PHE A 4 6.50 4.16 -1.42
N ARG A 5 7.74 4.48 -1.76
CA ARG A 5 8.68 5.12 -0.84
C ARG A 5 8.15 6.48 -0.37
N SER A 6 7.73 7.34 -1.29
CA SER A 6 7.20 8.66 -0.94
C SER A 6 5.96 8.57 -0.04
N LEU A 7 5.09 7.57 -0.25
CA LEU A 7 3.94 7.35 0.62
C LEU A 7 4.34 6.86 2.01
N ARG A 8 5.34 5.97 2.10
CA ARG A 8 5.92 5.53 3.37
C ARG A 8 6.49 6.69 4.16
N GLU A 9 7.29 7.53 3.51
CA GLU A 9 7.86 8.74 4.10
C GLU A 9 6.78 9.73 4.54
N LEU A 10 5.72 9.90 3.76
CA LEU A 10 4.59 10.76 4.11
C LEU A 10 3.89 10.26 5.39
N LYS A 11 3.62 8.95 5.49
CA LYS A 11 3.07 8.33 6.70
C LYS A 11 3.96 8.62 7.90
N ASP A 12 5.27 8.47 7.75
CA ASP A 12 6.21 8.69 8.86
C ASP A 12 6.25 10.16 9.28
N LYS A 13 6.22 11.10 8.32
CA LYS A 13 6.10 12.54 8.59
C LYS A 13 4.81 12.91 9.32
N LEU A 14 3.66 12.38 8.88
CA LEU A 14 2.37 12.63 9.53
C LEU A 14 2.35 12.13 10.98
N ASN A 15 2.91 10.94 11.22
CA ASN A 15 3.00 10.36 12.55
C ASN A 15 3.96 11.13 13.46
N ALA A 16 5.13 11.52 12.94
CA ALA A 16 6.12 12.31 13.69
C ALA A 16 5.58 13.69 14.08
N ALA A 17 4.88 14.35 13.15
CA ALA A 17 4.27 15.65 13.37
C ALA A 17 2.94 15.60 14.16
N ARG A 18 2.45 14.40 14.50
CA ARG A 18 1.12 14.20 15.13
C ARG A 18 0.01 14.96 14.40
N SER A 19 0.07 14.98 13.07
CA SER A 19 -0.85 15.76 12.23
C SER A 19 -2.25 15.18 12.11
N THR A 20 -2.47 13.99 12.67
CA THR A 20 -3.75 13.28 12.71
C THR A 20 -4.08 12.93 14.16
N GLU A 21 -5.38 12.85 14.49
CA GLU A 21 -5.84 12.47 15.84
C GLU A 21 -5.28 11.11 16.30
N HIS A 22 -5.08 10.21 15.35
CA HIS A 22 -4.49 8.90 15.58
C HIS A 22 -3.32 8.65 14.64
N ALA A 23 -2.34 7.88 15.11
CA ALA A 23 -1.24 7.45 14.26
C ALA A 23 -1.76 6.64 13.06
N VAL A 24 -1.27 6.98 11.87
CA VAL A 24 -1.50 6.23 10.65
C VAL A 24 -0.73 4.91 10.75
N ARG A 25 -1.46 3.82 11.01
CA ARG A 25 -0.89 2.47 11.16
C ARG A 25 -0.87 1.70 9.85
N ILE A 26 -1.95 1.80 9.09
CA ILE A 26 -2.11 1.08 7.82
C ILE A 26 -1.48 1.87 6.68
N LEU A 27 -0.67 1.19 5.89
CA LEU A 27 -0.08 1.66 4.65
C LEU A 27 -0.62 0.77 3.53
N SER A 28 -1.80 1.12 3.02
CA SER A 28 -2.47 0.36 1.96
C SER A 28 -1.89 0.74 0.60
N MET A 29 -1.00 -0.09 0.06
CA MET A 29 -0.42 0.11 -1.28
C MET A 29 -0.01 -1.23 -1.90
N GLY A 30 0.04 -1.28 -3.24
CA GLY A 30 0.26 -2.51 -4.00
C GLY A 30 -1.04 -3.17 -4.45
N MET A 31 -1.02 -3.64 -5.69
CA MET A 31 -2.09 -4.36 -6.37
C MET A 31 -1.54 -5.64 -7.02
N SER A 32 -2.39 -6.39 -7.72
CA SER A 32 -2.07 -7.70 -8.32
C SER A 32 -0.76 -7.77 -9.12
N ASN A 33 -0.27 -6.65 -9.67
CA ASN A 33 0.93 -6.63 -10.52
C ASN A 33 2.18 -6.03 -9.84
N ASP A 34 2.06 -5.49 -8.62
CA ASP A 34 3.13 -4.73 -7.96
C ASP A 34 3.14 -4.85 -6.43
N PHE A 35 2.43 -5.84 -5.87
CA PHE A 35 2.34 -6.04 -4.43
C PHE A 35 3.66 -6.46 -3.79
N GLU A 36 4.53 -7.19 -4.50
CA GLU A 36 5.86 -7.59 -3.99
C GLU A 36 6.72 -6.36 -3.69
N VAL A 37 6.86 -5.47 -4.68
CA VAL A 37 7.57 -4.19 -4.52
C VAL A 37 6.91 -3.31 -3.45
N ALA A 38 5.58 -3.36 -3.32
CA ALA A 38 4.88 -2.63 -2.26
C ALA A 38 5.23 -3.15 -0.86
N ILE A 39 5.38 -4.47 -0.69
CA ILE A 39 5.79 -5.10 0.58
C ILE A 39 7.23 -4.70 0.92
N GLU A 40 8.15 -4.75 -0.05
CA GLU A 40 9.55 -4.33 0.12
C GLU A 40 9.65 -2.86 0.58
N GLU A 41 8.77 -1.99 0.07
CA GLU A 41 8.69 -0.57 0.45
C GLU A 41 7.83 -0.32 1.71
N GLY A 42 7.40 -1.38 2.40
CA GLY A 42 6.79 -1.31 3.74
C GLY A 42 5.25 -1.33 3.79
N SER A 43 4.58 -1.76 2.72
CA SER A 43 3.12 -1.99 2.74
C SER A 43 2.74 -3.04 3.79
N ASN A 44 1.66 -2.79 4.52
CA ASN A 44 1.06 -3.76 5.44
C ASN A 44 -0.39 -4.11 5.07
N MET A 45 -0.84 -3.64 3.89
CA MET A 45 -2.12 -4.00 3.30
C MET A 45 -2.02 -3.87 1.78
N VAL A 46 -2.20 -4.98 1.07
CA VAL A 46 -2.19 -5.04 -0.40
C VAL A 46 -3.60 -5.31 -0.93
N ARG A 47 -3.87 -4.92 -2.18
CA ARG A 47 -5.20 -5.04 -2.81
C ARG A 47 -5.14 -5.98 -4.00
N ILE A 48 -5.46 -7.26 -3.79
CA ILE A 48 -5.32 -8.29 -4.82
C ILE A 48 -6.67 -8.68 -5.39
N GLY A 49 -6.82 -8.53 -6.71
CA GLY A 49 -8.03 -8.86 -7.46
C GLY A 49 -7.73 -9.95 -8.48
N ARG A 50 -7.25 -9.56 -9.65
CA ARG A 50 -6.97 -10.47 -10.79
C ARG A 50 -6.08 -11.67 -10.43
N ALA A 51 -5.09 -11.49 -9.56
CA ALA A 51 -4.21 -12.60 -9.18
C ALA A 51 -4.93 -13.67 -8.33
N ILE A 52 -6.03 -13.31 -7.65
CA ILE A 52 -6.88 -14.25 -6.90
C ILE A 52 -8.06 -14.73 -7.77
N PHE A 53 -8.74 -13.81 -8.47
CA PHE A 53 -10.05 -14.04 -9.11
C PHE A 53 -9.99 -14.19 -10.64
N LYS A 54 -8.87 -14.69 -11.19
CA LYS A 54 -8.54 -14.74 -12.63
C LYS A 54 -9.67 -15.18 -13.59
N LYS A 55 -10.69 -15.93 -13.13
CA LYS A 55 -11.77 -16.53 -13.94
C LYS A 55 -13.11 -15.78 -14.00
N SER A 56 -13.29 -14.63 -13.34
CA SER A 56 -14.63 -14.00 -13.23
C SER A 56 -14.93 -12.86 -14.21
N TYR A 57 -13.99 -12.52 -15.10
CA TYR A 57 -14.11 -11.36 -16.01
C TYR A 57 -14.01 -11.70 -17.51
N ASP A 58 -13.76 -12.96 -17.88
CA ASP A 58 -13.93 -13.44 -19.25
C ASP A 58 -15.42 -13.75 -19.44
N LYS A 59 -16.22 -12.72 -19.72
CA LYS A 59 -17.56 -12.86 -20.30
C LYS A 59 -17.47 -12.68 -21.81
#